data_AF-A0ABD5URA2-F1
#
_entry.id   AF-A0ABD5URA2-F1
#
_cell.length_a   1.000
_cell.length_b   1.000
_cell.length_c   1.000
_cell.angle_alpha   90.00
_cell.angle_beta   90.00
_cell.angle_gamma   90.00
#
_symmetry.space_group_name_H-M   'P 1'
#
loop_
_entity.id
_entity.type
_entity.pdbx_description
1 polymer ?
#
loop_
_entity_poly.entity_id
_entity_poly.type
_entity_poly.pdbx_seq_one_letter_code
_entity_poly.pdbx_strand_id
1 'polypeptide(L)'
;MERGAVDIASLSGPFDLQATVESGQSYLWNRVDGGTYENLHAYGGDHWYETVVTPVSGVTDERVPLRVRQEGGVHDGTLRWESSIDAEPLLEHLFRLDDDLDAILESTPDLPLLDRAYDAYEGMRLTRDPIFPCLISFICSAQMRVARIHGMQRRLREAYGDVVDFDGGSYHAFPTPDQLASRTEAELRDLSLGYRAPYVQRTAEMVASGEARPLDAADLPYEEARESLTRFVGVGDKVADCVLLFSLGFLESVPLDTWIRTTIEEYYPDCERGGYAETSRAIRERFGGEFAGYAQTYVFYYLRAGGT
;
A
#
# COMPACT_ATOMS: atom_id res chain seq x y z
N MET A 1 23.49 -1.86 -13.84
CA MET A 1 22.49 -0.80 -13.64
C MET A 1 21.78 -0.65 -14.95
N GLU A 2 20.53 -1.07 -14.97
CA GLU A 2 19.59 -0.83 -16.04
C GLU A 2 18.86 0.50 -15.77
N ARG A 3 18.44 1.15 -16.85
CA ARG A 3 17.64 2.37 -16.80
C ARG A 3 16.60 2.29 -17.90
N GLY A 4 15.39 2.75 -17.62
CA GLY A 4 14.32 2.81 -18.60
C GLY A 4 13.31 3.89 -18.27
N ALA A 5 12.24 3.89 -19.06
CA ALA A 5 11.21 4.89 -18.99
C ALA A 5 9.88 4.34 -19.51
N VAL A 6 8.81 4.52 -18.75
CA VAL A 6 7.44 4.25 -19.19
C VAL A 6 6.79 5.58 -19.58
N ASP A 7 6.27 5.67 -20.80
CA ASP A 7 5.50 6.82 -21.26
C ASP A 7 4.09 6.77 -20.67
N ILE A 8 3.70 7.76 -19.88
CA ILE A 8 2.38 7.77 -19.21
C ILE A 8 1.25 7.87 -20.25
N ALA A 9 1.49 8.53 -21.37
CA ALA A 9 0.50 8.64 -22.46
C ALA A 9 0.22 7.29 -23.15
N SER A 10 1.01 6.24 -22.85
CA SER A 10 0.77 4.88 -23.34
C SER A 10 -0.12 4.04 -22.41
N LEU A 11 -0.41 4.52 -21.19
CA LEU A 11 -1.25 3.85 -20.21
C LEU A 11 -2.74 4.12 -20.48
N SER A 12 -3.61 3.23 -20.00
CA SER A 12 -5.05 3.48 -19.93
C SER A 12 -5.35 4.35 -18.70
N GLY A 13 -5.49 5.65 -18.91
CA GLY A 13 -5.72 6.66 -17.87
C GLY A 13 -4.44 7.20 -17.21
N PRO A 14 -4.57 8.27 -16.39
CA PRO A 14 -3.43 9.00 -15.84
C PRO A 14 -2.61 8.19 -14.84
N PHE A 15 -1.43 8.70 -14.50
CA PHE A 15 -0.60 8.18 -13.41
C PHE A 15 0.08 9.31 -12.62
N ASP A 16 -0.03 9.24 -11.30
CA ASP A 16 0.67 10.10 -10.35
C ASP A 16 1.45 9.25 -9.34
N LEU A 17 2.77 9.22 -9.49
CA LEU A 17 3.66 8.44 -8.63
C LEU A 17 3.58 8.89 -7.17
N GLN A 18 3.60 10.21 -6.92
CA GLN A 18 3.70 10.75 -5.57
C GLN A 18 2.45 10.44 -4.74
N ALA A 19 1.26 10.72 -5.27
CA ALA A 19 -0.01 10.37 -4.64
C ALA A 19 -0.11 8.85 -4.46
N THR A 20 0.31 8.06 -5.46
CA THR A 20 0.29 6.59 -5.37
C THR A 20 1.11 6.08 -4.17
N VAL A 21 2.33 6.57 -3.94
CA VAL A 21 3.19 6.05 -2.87
C VAL A 21 3.06 6.79 -1.52
N GLU A 22 2.48 8.00 -1.49
CA GLU A 22 2.29 8.81 -0.29
C GLU A 22 0.80 8.93 0.18
N SER A 23 -0.15 8.24 -0.48
CA SER A 23 -1.55 8.23 -0.03
C SER A 23 -1.77 7.48 1.28
N GLY A 24 -0.79 6.70 1.76
CA GLY A 24 -0.90 5.85 2.96
C GLY A 24 -1.27 4.40 2.67
N GLN A 25 -1.34 4.02 1.39
CA GLN A 25 -1.50 2.64 0.95
C GLN A 25 -0.20 1.82 1.00
N SER A 26 0.95 2.47 0.79
CA SER A 26 2.27 1.85 0.87
C SER A 26 3.15 2.55 1.89
N TYR A 27 4.00 1.77 2.57
CA TYR A 27 5.05 2.29 3.44
C TYR A 27 6.42 1.81 2.99
N LEU A 28 6.53 1.25 1.78
CA LEU A 28 7.72 0.56 1.29
C LEU A 28 8.62 1.46 0.44
N TRP A 29 8.17 2.66 0.09
CA TRP A 29 8.92 3.63 -0.70
C TRP A 29 9.46 4.74 0.19
N ASN A 30 10.70 5.16 -0.07
CA ASN A 30 11.29 6.36 0.53
C ASN A 30 11.57 7.37 -0.56
N ARG A 31 11.25 8.64 -0.35
CA ARG A 31 11.85 9.72 -1.10
C ARG A 31 13.34 9.81 -0.78
N VAL A 32 14.16 9.92 -1.82
CA VAL A 32 15.64 10.03 -1.71
C VAL A 32 16.05 11.31 -0.96
N ASP A 33 15.24 12.37 -1.04
CA ASP A 33 15.46 13.62 -0.31
C ASP A 33 15.04 13.55 1.18
N GLY A 34 14.48 12.42 1.62
CA GLY A 34 14.00 12.21 2.98
C GLY A 34 12.59 12.73 3.26
N GLY A 35 11.94 13.40 2.29
CA GLY A 35 10.67 14.12 2.48
C GLY A 35 9.39 13.28 2.44
N THR A 36 9.50 11.95 2.63
CA THR A 36 8.34 11.04 2.56
C THR A 36 7.33 11.37 3.65
N TYR A 37 6.07 11.60 3.29
CA TYR A 37 4.97 11.97 4.20
C TYR A 37 5.14 13.33 4.91
N GLU A 38 5.99 14.24 4.39
CA GLU A 38 6.07 15.61 4.92
C GLU A 38 4.87 16.48 4.51
N ASN A 39 4.30 16.24 3.32
CA ASN A 39 3.13 16.94 2.82
C ASN A 39 1.88 16.03 2.92
N LEU A 40 0.79 16.57 3.47
CA LEU A 40 -0.50 15.86 3.55
C LEU A 40 -1.23 15.80 2.19
N HIS A 41 -0.88 16.68 1.25
CA HIS A 41 -1.44 16.82 -0.11
C HIS A 41 -0.37 16.55 -1.18
N ALA A 42 0.36 15.45 -1.05
CA ALA A 42 1.43 15.11 -1.99
C ALA A 42 0.81 14.69 -3.34
N TYR A 43 1.14 15.42 -4.42
CA TYR A 43 0.58 15.23 -5.76
C TYR A 43 1.47 15.93 -6.80
N GLY A 44 1.73 15.29 -7.94
CA GLY A 44 2.43 15.88 -9.07
C GLY A 44 3.92 16.16 -8.87
N GLY A 45 4.53 15.63 -7.81
CA GLY A 45 5.95 15.82 -7.52
C GLY A 45 6.88 14.99 -8.40
N ASP A 46 8.08 15.51 -8.66
CA ASP A 46 9.11 14.90 -9.52
C ASP A 46 10.24 14.21 -8.74
N HIS A 47 9.97 13.90 -7.47
CA HIS A 47 10.95 13.34 -6.54
C HIS A 47 11.38 11.93 -6.96
N TRP A 48 12.65 11.61 -6.67
CA TRP A 48 13.09 10.23 -6.68
C TRP A 48 12.55 9.48 -5.47
N TYR A 49 11.93 8.34 -5.72
CA TYR A 49 11.58 7.33 -4.74
C TYR A 49 12.49 6.13 -4.90
N GLU A 50 12.78 5.46 -3.79
CA GLU A 50 13.61 4.27 -3.75
C GLU A 50 13.00 3.18 -2.86
N THR A 51 13.25 1.94 -3.24
CA THR A 51 12.91 0.75 -2.46
C THR A 51 13.84 -0.40 -2.82
N VAL A 52 13.76 -1.48 -2.04
CA VAL A 52 14.29 -2.78 -2.43
C VAL A 52 13.10 -3.74 -2.45
N VAL A 53 12.67 -4.08 -3.64
CA VAL A 53 11.53 -4.97 -3.86
C VAL A 53 11.94 -6.37 -3.41
N THR A 54 11.20 -6.95 -2.47
CA THR A 54 11.36 -8.36 -2.09
C THR A 54 10.78 -9.26 -3.18
N PRO A 55 11.17 -10.54 -3.30
CA PRO A 55 10.61 -11.44 -4.32
C PRO A 55 9.09 -11.39 -4.39
N VAL A 56 8.57 -11.33 -5.62
CA VAL A 56 7.14 -11.25 -5.95
C VAL A 56 6.83 -12.39 -6.91
N SER A 57 5.94 -13.29 -6.49
CA SER A 57 5.56 -14.47 -7.26
C SER A 57 5.11 -14.08 -8.68
N GLY A 58 5.73 -14.69 -9.70
CA GLY A 58 5.41 -14.44 -11.10
C GLY A 58 6.02 -13.17 -11.71
N VAL A 59 6.76 -12.36 -10.92
CA VAL A 59 7.39 -11.12 -11.39
C VAL A 59 8.91 -11.14 -11.20
N THR A 60 9.38 -11.44 -9.99
CA THR A 60 10.83 -11.58 -9.69
C THR A 60 11.08 -12.53 -8.52
N ASP A 61 12.13 -13.34 -8.63
CA ASP A 61 12.58 -14.27 -7.59
C ASP A 61 13.70 -13.70 -6.71
N GLU A 62 14.25 -12.54 -7.07
CA GLU A 62 15.36 -11.90 -6.36
C GLU A 62 14.95 -10.58 -5.72
N ARG A 63 15.84 -10.04 -4.88
CA ARG A 63 15.66 -8.70 -4.32
C ARG A 63 16.18 -7.67 -5.29
N VAL A 64 15.36 -6.67 -5.59
CA VAL A 64 15.64 -5.71 -6.64
C VAL A 64 15.68 -4.29 -6.06
N PRO A 65 16.86 -3.66 -5.95
CA PRO A 65 16.95 -2.23 -5.68
C PRO A 65 16.35 -1.46 -6.85
N LEU A 66 15.43 -0.55 -6.55
CA LEU A 66 14.65 0.17 -7.54
C LEU A 66 14.55 1.63 -7.12
N ARG A 67 14.91 2.51 -8.06
CA ARG A 67 14.67 3.95 -7.97
C ARG A 67 13.72 4.35 -9.09
N VAL A 68 12.76 5.21 -8.79
CA VAL A 68 11.77 5.66 -9.76
C VAL A 68 11.39 7.11 -9.50
N ARG A 69 11.12 7.86 -10.57
CA ARG A 69 10.52 9.20 -10.51
C ARG A 69 9.62 9.44 -11.70
N GLN A 70 8.64 10.30 -11.52
CA GLN A 70 7.84 10.82 -12.62
C GLN A 70 8.37 12.21 -13.02
N GLU A 71 8.50 12.45 -14.32
CA GLU A 71 8.77 13.77 -14.88
C GLU A 71 7.61 14.19 -15.78
N GLY A 72 7.15 15.45 -15.70
CA GLY A 72 6.01 15.92 -16.47
C GLY A 72 4.68 15.77 -15.74
N GLY A 73 3.57 15.84 -16.47
CA GLY A 73 2.22 15.75 -15.88
C GLY A 73 1.75 14.32 -15.65
N VAL A 74 0.52 14.18 -15.16
CA VAL A 74 -0.12 12.88 -14.90
C VAL A 74 -0.67 12.20 -16.16
N HIS A 75 -0.71 12.92 -17.29
CA HIS A 75 -1.20 12.41 -18.60
C HIS A 75 -0.10 12.30 -19.65
N ASP A 76 0.89 13.19 -19.60
CA ASP A 76 1.93 13.36 -20.63
C ASP A 76 3.35 13.22 -20.05
N GLY A 77 3.45 12.73 -18.82
CA GLY A 77 4.70 12.51 -18.13
C GLY A 77 5.41 11.24 -18.53
N THR A 78 6.55 11.02 -17.90
CA THR A 78 7.39 9.84 -18.10
C THR A 78 7.84 9.31 -16.76
N LEU A 79 7.58 8.02 -16.50
CA LEU A 79 8.06 7.32 -15.32
C LEU A 79 9.46 6.77 -15.59
N ARG A 80 10.50 7.46 -15.10
CA ARG A 80 11.90 7.04 -15.25
C ARG A 80 12.33 6.17 -14.10
N TRP A 81 13.11 5.15 -14.38
CA TRP A 81 13.58 4.21 -13.37
C TRP A 81 15.05 3.81 -13.53
N GLU A 82 15.66 3.41 -12.41
CA GLU A 82 17.00 2.84 -12.32
C GLU A 82 16.93 1.58 -11.44
N SER A 83 17.48 0.46 -11.92
CA SER A 83 17.43 -0.80 -11.18
C SER A 83 18.56 -1.77 -11.54
N SER A 84 18.69 -2.86 -10.78
CA SER A 84 19.64 -3.94 -11.08
C SER A 84 19.22 -4.79 -12.28
N ILE A 85 17.93 -4.82 -12.59
CA ILE A 85 17.32 -5.54 -13.71
C ILE A 85 16.39 -4.60 -14.50
N ASP A 86 15.81 -5.10 -15.58
CA ASP A 86 14.67 -4.43 -16.23
C ASP A 86 13.49 -4.34 -15.24
N ALA A 87 13.14 -3.12 -14.85
CA ALA A 87 12.13 -2.86 -13.83
C ALA A 87 10.75 -2.58 -14.41
N GLU A 88 10.57 -2.52 -15.74
CA GLU A 88 9.24 -2.27 -16.31
C GLU A 88 8.18 -3.28 -15.83
N PRO A 89 8.42 -4.60 -15.81
CA PRO A 89 7.45 -5.56 -15.26
C PRO A 89 7.18 -5.37 -13.76
N LEU A 90 8.16 -4.91 -13.00
CA LEU A 90 7.99 -4.61 -11.58
C LEU A 90 7.14 -3.36 -11.36
N LEU A 91 7.39 -2.31 -12.14
CA LEU A 91 6.62 -1.07 -12.07
C LEU A 91 5.19 -1.28 -12.51
N GLU A 92 4.97 -2.03 -13.60
CA GLU A 92 3.65 -2.45 -14.05
C GLU A 92 2.89 -3.15 -12.93
N HIS A 93 3.50 -4.15 -12.29
CA HIS A 93 2.89 -4.86 -11.17
C HIS A 93 2.64 -3.98 -9.93
N LEU A 94 3.67 -3.29 -9.43
CA LEU A 94 3.65 -2.58 -8.16
C LEU A 94 2.71 -1.37 -8.18
N PHE A 95 2.63 -0.69 -9.33
CA PHE A 95 1.81 0.51 -9.51
C PHE A 95 0.56 0.28 -10.36
N ARG A 96 0.28 -0.99 -10.72
CA ARG A 96 -0.88 -1.39 -11.52
C ARG A 96 -1.00 -0.58 -12.79
N LEU A 97 0.10 -0.47 -13.54
CA LEU A 97 0.10 0.27 -14.81
C LEU A 97 -0.71 -0.46 -15.89
N ASP A 98 -1.02 -1.75 -15.66
CA ASP A 98 -1.89 -2.61 -16.46
C ASP A 98 -3.40 -2.37 -16.22
N ASP A 99 -3.78 -1.68 -15.14
CA ASP A 99 -5.18 -1.34 -14.89
C ASP A 99 -5.67 -0.27 -15.89
N ASP A 100 -6.90 -0.43 -16.39
CA ASP A 100 -7.59 0.61 -17.16
C ASP A 100 -8.24 1.60 -16.20
N LEU A 101 -7.46 2.61 -15.76
CA LEU A 101 -7.89 3.52 -14.71
C LEU A 101 -9.13 4.33 -15.12
N ASP A 102 -9.21 4.74 -16.39
CA ASP A 102 -10.36 5.49 -16.90
C ASP A 102 -11.64 4.64 -16.79
N ALA A 103 -11.60 3.39 -17.30
CA ALA A 103 -12.75 2.49 -17.21
C ALA A 103 -13.11 2.15 -15.76
N ILE A 104 -12.11 2.01 -14.88
CA ILE A 104 -12.33 1.78 -13.44
C ILE A 104 -13.06 2.96 -12.83
N LEU A 105 -12.57 4.18 -12.99
CA LEU A 105 -13.20 5.37 -12.40
C LEU A 105 -14.60 5.62 -12.98
N GLU A 106 -14.79 5.44 -14.29
CA GLU A 106 -16.09 5.54 -14.97
C GLU A 106 -17.11 4.51 -14.46
N SER A 107 -16.65 3.34 -13.98
CA SER A 107 -17.53 2.31 -13.42
C SER A 107 -18.01 2.63 -12.00
N THR A 108 -17.35 3.57 -11.31
CA THR A 108 -17.74 3.99 -9.96
C THR A 108 -18.96 4.92 -10.01
N PRO A 109 -19.81 4.94 -8.97
CA PRO A 109 -21.03 5.73 -9.01
C PRO A 109 -20.76 7.23 -8.96
N ASP A 110 -21.58 8.00 -9.68
CA ASP A 110 -21.61 9.46 -9.65
C ASP A 110 -22.01 9.95 -8.24
N LEU A 111 -21.01 10.27 -7.43
CA LEU A 111 -21.13 10.73 -6.06
C LEU A 111 -20.30 12.00 -5.91
N PRO A 112 -20.87 13.12 -5.44
CA PRO A 112 -20.12 14.39 -5.36
C PRO A 112 -18.83 14.34 -4.55
N LEU A 113 -18.72 13.44 -3.56
CA LEU A 113 -17.50 13.23 -2.79
C LEU A 113 -16.42 12.49 -3.62
N LEU A 114 -16.82 11.52 -4.44
CA LEU A 114 -15.91 10.80 -5.33
C LEU A 114 -15.37 11.75 -6.40
N ASP A 115 -16.23 12.54 -7.04
CA ASP A 115 -15.80 13.52 -8.05
C ASP A 115 -14.71 14.46 -7.50
N ARG A 116 -14.95 15.05 -6.31
CA ARG A 116 -13.96 15.92 -5.66
C ARG A 116 -12.67 15.19 -5.32
N ALA A 117 -12.75 13.95 -4.88
CA ALA A 117 -11.57 13.15 -4.54
C ALA A 117 -10.76 12.77 -5.79
N TYR A 118 -11.43 12.37 -6.87
CA TYR A 118 -10.82 12.04 -8.16
C TYR A 118 -10.16 13.25 -8.80
N ASP A 119 -10.86 14.40 -8.84
CA ASP A 119 -10.31 15.66 -9.33
C ASP A 119 -9.06 16.11 -8.54
N ALA A 120 -9.05 15.87 -7.23
CA ALA A 120 -7.94 16.29 -6.37
C ALA A 120 -6.67 15.44 -6.53
N TYR A 121 -6.81 14.15 -6.92
CA TYR A 121 -5.70 13.20 -6.99
C TYR A 121 -5.69 12.38 -8.29
N GLU A 122 -5.99 13.04 -9.40
CA GLU A 122 -6.03 12.44 -10.73
C GLU A 122 -4.75 11.66 -11.04
N GLY A 123 -4.89 10.39 -11.42
CA GLY A 123 -3.75 9.49 -11.69
C GLY A 123 -3.23 8.70 -10.49
N MET A 124 -3.75 8.91 -9.28
CA MET A 124 -3.43 8.03 -8.16
C MET A 124 -3.91 6.58 -8.43
N ARG A 125 -2.98 5.63 -8.46
CA ARG A 125 -3.29 4.21 -8.63
C ARG A 125 -3.20 3.47 -7.30
N LEU A 126 -3.78 2.25 -7.26
CA LEU A 126 -3.56 1.36 -6.14
C LEU A 126 -2.17 0.71 -6.22
N THR A 127 -1.54 0.46 -5.07
CA THR A 127 -0.32 -0.34 -5.03
C THR A 127 -0.62 -1.84 -4.96
N ARG A 128 0.34 -2.65 -5.39
CA ARG A 128 0.37 -4.10 -5.20
C ARG A 128 1.66 -4.48 -4.49
N ASP A 129 1.77 -4.06 -3.22
CA ASP A 129 2.97 -4.23 -2.41
C ASP A 129 3.25 -5.71 -2.10
N PRO A 130 4.52 -6.12 -1.93
CA PRO A 130 4.85 -7.45 -1.44
C PRO A 130 4.15 -7.77 -0.10
N ILE A 131 3.59 -8.97 -0.02
CA ILE A 131 2.60 -9.33 1.00
C ILE A 131 3.10 -9.29 2.44
N PHE A 132 4.29 -9.80 2.71
CA PHE A 132 4.82 -9.82 4.07
C PHE A 132 5.18 -8.41 4.57
N PRO A 133 5.91 -7.56 3.81
CA PRO A 133 6.09 -6.17 4.16
C PRO A 133 4.78 -5.38 4.32
N CYS A 134 3.78 -5.62 3.46
CA CYS A 134 2.46 -5.01 3.56
C CYS A 134 1.75 -5.40 4.87
N LEU A 135 1.73 -6.70 5.20
CA LEU A 135 1.15 -7.23 6.44
C LEU A 135 1.78 -6.59 7.68
N ILE A 136 3.11 -6.57 7.77
CA ILE A 136 3.81 -5.95 8.91
C ILE A 136 3.54 -4.44 8.98
N SER A 137 3.49 -3.76 7.83
CA SER A 137 3.18 -2.33 7.77
C SER A 137 1.80 -2.01 8.32
N PHE A 138 0.78 -2.81 7.98
CA PHE A 138 -0.58 -2.56 8.44
C PHE A 138 -0.85 -3.04 9.88
N ILE A 139 -0.14 -4.06 10.39
CA ILE A 139 -0.10 -4.34 11.83
C ILE A 139 0.43 -3.13 12.59
N CYS A 140 1.51 -2.51 12.08
CA CYS A 140 2.07 -1.27 12.63
C CYS A 140 1.15 -0.05 12.49
N SER A 141 0.16 -0.08 11.58
CA SER A 141 -0.72 1.06 11.28
C SER A 141 -1.84 1.31 12.29
N ALA A 142 -2.25 0.28 13.04
CA ALA A 142 -3.41 0.39 13.94
C ALA A 142 -3.22 1.56 14.90
N GLN A 143 -4.15 2.52 14.99
CA GLN A 143 -4.06 3.73 15.85
C GLN A 143 -2.73 4.50 15.70
N MET A 144 -2.35 4.84 14.46
CA MET A 144 -1.08 5.51 14.16
C MET A 144 -1.22 6.55 13.05
N ARG A 145 -0.25 7.47 12.94
CA ARG A 145 -0.13 8.45 11.85
C ARG A 145 0.82 7.94 10.78
N VAL A 146 0.52 8.18 9.50
CA VAL A 146 1.29 7.64 8.36
C VAL A 146 2.80 7.90 8.42
N ALA A 147 3.23 9.12 8.73
CA ALA A 147 4.65 9.43 8.90
C ALA A 147 5.33 8.61 10.01
N ARG A 148 4.61 8.28 11.10
CA ARG A 148 5.16 7.42 12.17
C ARG A 148 5.20 5.95 11.76
N ILE A 149 4.22 5.48 10.99
CA ILE A 149 4.22 4.13 10.41
C ILE A 149 5.43 3.97 9.51
N HIS A 150 5.60 4.89 8.56
CA HIS A 150 6.74 4.93 7.64
C HIS A 150 8.07 4.91 8.42
N GLY A 151 8.22 5.76 9.44
CA GLY A 151 9.41 5.77 10.28
C GLY A 151 9.70 4.43 10.99
N MET A 152 8.67 3.69 11.43
CA MET A 152 8.85 2.33 11.96
C MET A 152 9.36 1.37 10.88
N GLN A 153 8.80 1.40 9.68
CA GLN A 153 9.24 0.55 8.58
C GLN A 153 10.67 0.86 8.13
N ARG A 154 11.06 2.14 8.14
CA ARG A 154 12.44 2.54 7.83
C ARG A 154 13.43 1.99 8.85
N ARG A 155 13.12 2.13 10.15
CA ARG A 155 13.96 1.58 11.23
C ARG A 155 14.06 0.06 11.19
N LEU A 156 12.97 -0.65 10.86
CA LEU A 156 13.00 -2.11 10.69
C LEU A 156 13.96 -2.53 9.58
N ARG A 157 13.91 -1.84 8.42
CA ARG A 157 14.83 -2.06 7.30
C ARG A 157 16.28 -1.79 7.68
N GLU A 158 16.56 -0.61 8.23
CA GLU A 158 17.90 -0.20 8.65
C GLU A 158 18.50 -1.17 9.68
N ALA A 159 17.70 -1.64 10.64
CA ALA A 159 18.18 -2.46 11.74
C ALA A 159 18.34 -3.95 11.37
N TYR A 160 17.41 -4.52 10.60
CA TYR A 160 17.28 -5.97 10.45
C TYR A 160 17.21 -6.46 9.00
N GLY A 161 17.11 -5.54 8.03
CA GLY A 161 17.07 -5.88 6.62
C GLY A 161 18.46 -6.15 6.06
N ASP A 162 18.56 -7.06 5.08
CA ASP A 162 19.85 -7.23 4.40
C ASP A 162 20.20 -6.01 3.56
N VAL A 163 21.50 -5.71 3.53
CA VAL A 163 22.06 -4.65 2.71
C VAL A 163 22.18 -5.13 1.27
N VAL A 164 21.73 -4.28 0.34
CA VAL A 164 21.85 -4.47 -1.10
C VAL A 164 22.65 -3.30 -1.67
N ASP A 165 23.84 -3.59 -2.18
CA ASP A 165 24.69 -2.57 -2.81
C ASP A 165 24.29 -2.38 -4.28
N PHE A 166 24.01 -1.14 -4.67
CA PHE A 166 23.58 -0.78 -6.02
C PHE A 166 24.02 0.64 -6.38
N ASP A 167 24.58 0.81 -7.58
CA ASP A 167 25.06 2.10 -8.11
C ASP A 167 25.91 2.95 -7.12
N GLY A 168 26.76 2.28 -6.33
CA GLY A 168 27.61 2.94 -5.34
C GLY A 168 26.90 3.40 -4.06
N GLY A 169 25.60 3.11 -3.92
CA GLY A 169 24.82 3.24 -2.69
C GLY A 169 24.54 1.89 -2.02
N SER A 170 24.20 1.92 -0.74
CA SER A 170 23.76 0.75 0.03
C SER A 170 22.31 0.95 0.46
N TYR A 171 21.46 0.00 0.10
CA TYR A 171 20.02 0.01 0.37
C TYR A 171 19.67 -1.09 1.37
N HIS A 172 18.59 -0.92 2.12
CA HIS A 172 18.13 -1.92 3.08
C HIS A 172 16.82 -2.54 2.63
N ALA A 173 16.83 -3.86 2.41
CA ALA A 173 15.64 -4.63 2.11
C ALA A 173 14.70 -4.68 3.32
N PHE A 174 13.40 -4.93 3.07
CA PHE A 174 12.51 -5.28 4.17
C PHE A 174 12.97 -6.60 4.83
N PRO A 175 13.01 -6.67 6.18
CA PRO A 175 13.43 -7.89 6.87
C PRO A 175 12.58 -9.10 6.46
N THR A 176 13.20 -10.27 6.32
CA THR A 176 12.49 -11.52 6.08
C THR A 176 11.66 -11.94 7.31
N PRO A 177 10.69 -12.87 7.13
CA PRO A 177 10.03 -13.50 8.26
C PRO A 177 11.00 -14.05 9.31
N ASP A 178 12.05 -14.78 8.89
CA ASP A 178 13.06 -15.32 9.81
C ASP A 178 13.84 -14.24 10.57
N GLN A 179 14.20 -13.14 9.88
CA GLN A 179 14.92 -12.03 10.50
C GLN A 179 14.09 -11.40 11.62
N LEU A 180 12.80 -11.14 11.39
CA LEU A 180 11.91 -10.59 12.41
C LEU A 180 11.54 -11.60 13.50
N ALA A 181 11.30 -12.86 13.16
CA ALA A 181 10.98 -13.92 14.12
C ALA A 181 12.13 -14.15 15.12
N SER A 182 13.38 -13.95 14.68
CA SER A 182 14.56 -14.08 15.54
C SER A 182 14.79 -12.91 16.49
N ARG A 183 14.01 -11.82 16.38
CA ARG A 183 14.11 -10.66 17.28
C ARG A 183 13.29 -10.89 18.55
N THR A 184 13.73 -10.28 19.64
CA THR A 184 12.97 -10.20 20.89
C THR A 184 11.95 -9.06 20.84
N GLU A 185 10.90 -9.16 21.67
CA GLU A 185 9.94 -8.07 21.84
C GLU A 185 10.61 -6.74 22.24
N ALA A 186 11.64 -6.80 23.10
CA ALA A 186 12.36 -5.61 23.56
C ALA A 186 13.08 -4.90 22.40
N GLU A 187 13.81 -5.64 21.57
CA GLU A 187 14.47 -5.10 20.37
C GLU A 187 13.46 -4.42 19.42
N LEU A 188 12.31 -5.04 19.19
CA LEU A 188 11.25 -4.45 18.37
C LEU A 188 10.64 -3.20 19.00
N ARG A 189 10.52 -3.13 20.33
CA ARG A 189 10.05 -1.93 21.04
C ARG A 189 11.04 -0.78 20.91
N ASP A 190 12.34 -1.05 20.87
CA ASP A 190 13.38 -0.03 20.67
C ASP A 190 13.24 0.67 19.30
N LEU A 191 12.66 -0.01 18.30
CA LEU A 191 12.30 0.58 17.01
C LEU A 191 10.95 1.32 17.01
N SER A 192 10.40 1.56 18.19
CA SER A 192 9.14 2.28 18.46
C SER A 192 7.86 1.57 18.03
N LEU A 193 7.85 0.23 17.90
CA LEU A 193 6.63 -0.53 17.59
C LEU A 193 5.61 -0.50 18.76
N GLY A 194 6.09 -0.25 19.98
CA GLY A 194 5.24 -0.17 21.17
C GLY A 194 4.51 -1.48 21.43
N TYR A 195 3.20 -1.44 21.72
CA TYR A 195 2.40 -2.64 21.98
C TYR A 195 2.27 -3.58 20.77
N ARG A 196 2.65 -3.13 19.57
CA ARG A 196 2.59 -3.92 18.34
C ARG A 196 3.82 -4.83 18.18
N ALA A 197 4.88 -4.60 18.95
CA ALA A 197 6.08 -5.42 18.95
C ALA A 197 5.80 -6.94 19.09
N PRO A 198 5.05 -7.41 20.11
CA PRO A 198 4.73 -8.84 20.20
C PRO A 198 3.86 -9.35 19.04
N TYR A 199 3.06 -8.48 18.41
CA TYR A 199 2.22 -8.87 17.26
C TYR A 199 3.06 -9.09 16.01
N VAL A 200 3.99 -8.17 15.74
CA VAL A 200 4.95 -8.28 14.63
C VAL A 200 5.84 -9.51 14.83
N GLN A 201 6.37 -9.72 16.04
CA GLN A 201 7.19 -10.90 16.35
C GLN A 201 6.42 -12.19 16.10
N ARG A 202 5.24 -12.34 16.70
CA ARG A 202 4.45 -13.58 16.59
C ARG A 202 3.97 -13.83 15.16
N THR A 203 3.54 -12.79 14.45
CA THR A 203 3.17 -12.92 13.03
C THR A 203 4.38 -13.34 12.18
N ALA A 204 5.56 -12.79 12.43
CA ALA A 204 6.78 -13.22 11.74
C ALA A 204 7.12 -14.69 12.03
N GLU A 205 7.00 -15.16 13.27
CA GLU A 205 7.18 -16.58 13.63
C GLU A 205 6.20 -17.50 12.91
N MET A 206 4.93 -17.12 12.82
CA MET A 206 3.90 -17.90 12.11
C MET A 206 4.24 -18.06 10.63
N VAL A 207 4.75 -17.00 10.00
CA VAL A 207 5.17 -17.03 8.58
C VAL A 207 6.47 -17.80 8.40
N ALA A 208 7.49 -17.55 9.24
CA ALA A 208 8.79 -18.21 9.15
C ALA A 208 8.73 -19.73 9.37
N SER A 209 7.88 -20.18 10.30
CA SER A 209 7.68 -21.60 10.58
C SER A 209 6.75 -22.31 9.57
N GLY A 210 6.07 -21.56 8.70
CA GLY A 210 5.04 -22.08 7.81
C GLY A 210 3.71 -22.44 8.50
N GLU A 211 3.51 -22.04 9.75
CA GLU A 211 2.23 -22.20 10.47
C GLU A 211 1.08 -21.51 9.73
N ALA A 212 1.33 -20.33 9.14
CA ALA A 212 0.38 -19.60 8.31
C ALA A 212 1.09 -18.85 7.18
N ARG A 213 0.48 -18.83 5.99
CA ARG A 213 1.01 -18.13 4.82
C ARG A 213 0.00 -17.08 4.37
N PRO A 214 0.32 -15.78 4.44
CA PRO A 214 -0.63 -14.72 4.04
C PRO A 214 -1.09 -14.87 2.58
N LEU A 215 -0.24 -15.45 1.72
CA LEU A 215 -0.53 -15.66 0.30
C LEU A 215 -1.67 -16.67 0.08
N ASP A 216 -1.93 -17.58 1.02
CA ASP A 216 -3.03 -18.55 0.93
C ASP A 216 -4.41 -17.84 0.86
N ALA A 217 -4.50 -16.55 1.21
CA ALA A 217 -5.71 -15.75 1.06
C ALA A 217 -6.00 -15.30 -0.39
N ALA A 218 -5.01 -15.32 -1.29
CA ALA A 218 -5.17 -14.88 -2.68
C ALA A 218 -6.15 -15.73 -3.49
N ASP A 219 -6.25 -17.02 -3.15
CA ASP A 219 -7.11 -18.00 -3.86
C ASP A 219 -8.50 -18.14 -3.23
N LEU A 220 -8.85 -17.33 -2.23
CA LEU A 220 -10.12 -17.41 -1.50
C LEU A 220 -11.12 -16.34 -1.96
N PRO A 221 -12.44 -16.60 -1.86
CA PRO A 221 -13.44 -15.55 -1.95
C PRO A 221 -13.20 -14.46 -0.90
N TYR A 222 -13.46 -13.18 -1.24
CA TYR A 222 -13.11 -12.02 -0.41
C TYR A 222 -13.43 -12.16 1.10
N GLU A 223 -14.63 -12.62 1.45
CA GLU A 223 -15.02 -12.74 2.88
C GLU A 223 -14.20 -13.81 3.60
N GLU A 224 -13.90 -14.93 2.94
CA GLU A 224 -13.03 -16.01 3.46
C GLU A 224 -11.56 -15.58 3.48
N ALA A 225 -11.12 -14.80 2.49
CA ALA A 225 -9.79 -14.20 2.44
C ALA A 225 -9.57 -13.25 3.63
N ARG A 226 -10.57 -12.41 3.96
CA ARG A 226 -10.53 -11.53 5.14
C ARG A 226 -10.46 -12.34 6.42
N GLU A 227 -11.32 -13.33 6.59
CA GLU A 227 -11.30 -14.23 7.76
C GLU A 227 -9.97 -14.99 7.88
N SER A 228 -9.37 -15.37 6.75
CA SER A 228 -8.07 -16.04 6.72
C SER A 228 -6.96 -15.17 7.32
N LEU A 229 -6.94 -13.88 6.96
CA LEU A 229 -5.93 -12.94 7.42
C LEU A 229 -6.11 -12.52 8.88
N THR A 230 -7.33 -12.50 9.43
CA THR A 230 -7.55 -12.16 10.85
C THR A 230 -7.00 -13.21 11.82
N ARG A 231 -6.55 -14.37 11.32
CA ARG A 231 -5.84 -15.38 12.12
C ARG A 231 -4.41 -14.95 12.50
N PHE A 232 -3.82 -13.99 11.79
CA PHE A 232 -2.51 -13.45 12.14
C PHE A 232 -2.60 -12.51 13.37
N VAL A 233 -1.60 -12.56 14.24
CA VAL A 233 -1.63 -11.80 15.49
C VAL A 233 -1.49 -10.30 15.20
N GLY A 234 -2.43 -9.52 15.73
CA GLY A 234 -2.51 -8.07 15.49
C GLY A 234 -3.29 -7.69 14.22
N VAL A 235 -3.89 -8.66 13.52
CA VAL A 235 -4.74 -8.42 12.35
C VAL A 235 -6.21 -8.52 12.72
N GLY A 236 -6.90 -7.38 12.74
CA GLY A 236 -8.37 -7.32 12.73
C GLY A 236 -8.90 -7.05 11.33
N ASP A 237 -10.23 -6.95 11.18
CA ASP A 237 -10.89 -6.82 9.86
C ASP A 237 -10.30 -5.69 9.00
N LYS A 238 -10.07 -4.51 9.58
CA LYS A 238 -9.44 -3.37 8.86
C LYS A 238 -8.04 -3.69 8.33
N VAL A 239 -7.22 -4.35 9.15
CA VAL A 239 -5.84 -4.68 8.75
C VAL A 239 -5.87 -5.75 7.65
N ALA A 240 -6.77 -6.74 7.77
CA ALA A 240 -7.00 -7.74 6.73
C ALA A 240 -7.42 -7.06 5.41
N ASP A 241 -8.42 -6.17 5.44
CA ASP A 241 -8.87 -5.45 4.25
C ASP A 241 -7.77 -4.60 3.59
N CYS A 242 -6.90 -3.96 4.38
CA CYS A 242 -5.74 -3.25 3.82
C CYS A 242 -4.78 -4.18 3.08
N VAL A 243 -4.48 -5.37 3.65
CA VAL A 243 -3.60 -6.35 3.00
C VAL A 243 -4.25 -6.94 1.75
N LEU A 244 -5.57 -7.19 1.80
CA LEU A 244 -6.33 -7.65 0.64
C LEU A 244 -6.28 -6.63 -0.50
N LEU A 245 -6.48 -5.35 -0.19
CA LEU A 245 -6.52 -4.27 -1.18
C LEU A 245 -5.13 -3.97 -1.77
N PHE A 246 -4.16 -3.67 -0.90
CA PHE A 246 -2.88 -3.08 -1.29
C PHE A 246 -1.78 -4.11 -1.58
N SER A 247 -2.08 -5.41 -1.51
CA SER A 247 -1.12 -6.48 -1.83
C SER A 247 -1.75 -7.61 -2.65
N LEU A 248 -2.89 -8.16 -2.21
CA LEU A 248 -3.48 -9.33 -2.83
C LEU A 248 -4.43 -9.03 -3.99
N GLY A 249 -4.80 -7.77 -4.18
CA GLY A 249 -5.55 -7.30 -5.33
C GLY A 249 -7.05 -7.54 -5.29
N PHE A 250 -7.64 -7.63 -4.10
CA PHE A 250 -9.08 -7.55 -3.92
C PHE A 250 -9.54 -6.10 -4.06
N LEU A 251 -9.79 -5.69 -5.31
CA LEU A 251 -10.17 -4.32 -5.66
C LEU A 251 -11.54 -3.91 -5.09
N GLU A 252 -12.34 -4.87 -4.64
CA GLU A 252 -13.59 -4.62 -3.94
C GLU A 252 -13.39 -4.27 -2.46
N SER A 253 -12.19 -4.49 -1.88
CA SER A 253 -11.94 -4.32 -0.45
C SER A 253 -12.04 -2.85 0.00
N VAL A 254 -12.73 -2.59 1.12
CA VAL A 254 -12.87 -1.25 1.72
C VAL A 254 -12.48 -1.31 3.21
N PRO A 255 -11.24 -0.95 3.56
CA PRO A 255 -10.80 -0.90 4.95
C PRO A 255 -11.52 0.20 5.76
N LEU A 256 -12.34 -0.20 6.75
CA LEU A 256 -13.07 0.73 7.62
C LEU A 256 -12.20 1.31 8.74
N ASP A 257 -11.30 2.21 8.38
CA ASP A 257 -10.50 2.99 9.33
C ASP A 257 -11.31 4.15 9.94
N THR A 258 -10.67 5.01 10.75
CA THR A 258 -11.38 6.14 11.38
C THR A 258 -11.90 7.15 10.36
N TRP A 259 -11.18 7.39 9.26
CA TRP A 259 -11.59 8.36 8.25
C TRP A 259 -12.75 7.83 7.40
N ILE A 260 -12.70 6.55 7.00
CA ILE A 260 -13.81 5.92 6.28
C ILE A 260 -15.04 5.78 7.19
N ARG A 261 -14.86 5.52 8.48
CA ARG A 261 -15.99 5.55 9.44
C ARG A 261 -16.62 6.92 9.54
N THR A 262 -15.82 7.98 9.70
CA THR A 262 -16.34 9.36 9.67
C THR A 262 -17.01 9.68 8.33
N THR A 263 -16.47 9.18 7.22
CA THR A 263 -17.10 9.33 5.89
C THR A 263 -18.49 8.70 5.86
N ILE A 264 -18.62 7.47 6.37
CA ILE A 264 -19.90 6.77 6.45
C ILE A 264 -20.86 7.57 7.32
N GLU A 265 -20.44 8.01 8.50
CA GLU A 265 -21.28 8.79 9.43
C GLU A 265 -21.77 10.11 8.80
N GLU A 266 -20.93 10.83 8.07
CA GLU A 266 -21.24 12.16 7.53
C GLU A 266 -21.94 12.13 6.17
N TYR A 267 -21.53 11.24 5.27
CA TYR A 267 -21.96 11.24 3.85
C TYR A 267 -22.90 10.08 3.51
N TYR A 268 -22.77 8.94 4.18
CA TYR A 268 -23.49 7.71 3.84
C TYR A 268 -24.03 6.98 5.09
N PRO A 269 -24.81 7.64 5.96
CA PRO A 269 -25.20 7.07 7.25
C PRO A 269 -26.07 5.81 7.13
N ASP A 270 -26.68 5.59 5.97
CA ASP A 270 -27.41 4.35 5.61
C ASP A 270 -26.49 3.13 5.37
N CYS A 271 -25.20 3.36 5.21
CA CYS A 271 -24.18 2.32 5.15
C CYS A 271 -23.70 1.86 6.54
N GLU A 272 -23.92 2.64 7.61
CA GLU A 272 -23.63 2.19 8.97
C GLU A 272 -24.67 1.13 9.39
N ARG A 273 -24.24 -0.14 9.41
CA ARG A 273 -25.07 -1.30 9.69
C ARG A 273 -24.54 -2.05 10.92
N GLY A 274 -25.15 -3.20 11.24
CA GLY A 274 -24.98 -3.88 12.52
C GLY A 274 -23.52 -4.06 12.97
N GLY A 275 -22.67 -4.67 12.13
CA GLY A 275 -21.24 -4.86 12.42
C GLY A 275 -20.32 -4.61 11.23
N TYR A 276 -19.01 -4.79 11.45
CA TYR A 276 -17.97 -4.50 10.45
C TYR A 276 -18.28 -5.08 9.07
N ALA A 277 -18.63 -6.37 8.99
CA ALA A 277 -18.89 -7.04 7.73
C ALA A 277 -20.12 -6.47 6.98
N GLU A 278 -21.18 -6.11 7.71
CA GLU A 278 -22.39 -5.53 7.11
C GLU A 278 -22.16 -4.09 6.65
N THR A 279 -21.45 -3.29 7.45
CA THR A 279 -21.04 -1.93 7.09
C THR A 279 -20.09 -1.96 5.89
N SER A 280 -19.09 -2.85 5.90
CA SER A 280 -18.14 -3.05 4.80
C SER A 280 -18.87 -3.44 3.51
N ARG A 281 -19.82 -4.38 3.56
CA ARG A 281 -20.64 -4.72 2.39
C ARG A 281 -21.44 -3.54 1.87
N ALA A 282 -22.11 -2.80 2.76
CA ALA A 282 -22.93 -1.66 2.36
C ALA A 282 -22.11 -0.55 1.68
N ILE A 283 -20.96 -0.19 2.25
CA ILE A 283 -20.11 0.85 1.67
C ILE A 283 -19.43 0.38 0.37
N ARG A 284 -19.08 -0.91 0.25
CA ARG A 284 -18.60 -1.50 -1.01
C ARG A 284 -19.63 -1.37 -2.12
N GLU A 285 -20.87 -1.76 -1.85
CA GLU A 285 -21.99 -1.58 -2.79
C GLU A 285 -22.19 -0.11 -3.16
N ARG A 286 -22.09 0.79 -2.17
CA ARG A 286 -22.21 2.24 -2.36
C ARG A 286 -21.09 2.83 -3.22
N PHE A 287 -19.89 2.27 -3.19
CA PHE A 287 -18.71 2.73 -3.91
C PHE A 287 -18.46 2.00 -5.25
N GLY A 288 -19.44 1.24 -5.75
CA GLY A 288 -19.35 0.61 -7.08
C GLY A 288 -18.97 -0.87 -7.06
N GLY A 289 -18.92 -1.50 -5.89
CA GLY A 289 -18.71 -2.94 -5.74
C GLY A 289 -17.30 -3.38 -6.12
N GLU A 290 -17.12 -3.80 -7.37
CA GLU A 290 -15.89 -4.41 -7.89
C GLU A 290 -14.64 -3.53 -7.69
N PHE A 291 -14.76 -2.22 -7.88
CA PHE A 291 -13.66 -1.27 -7.73
C PHE A 291 -13.80 -0.35 -6.52
N ALA A 292 -14.58 -0.76 -5.51
CA ALA A 292 -14.83 0.05 -4.32
C ALA A 292 -13.55 0.45 -3.56
N GLY A 293 -12.48 -0.33 -3.66
CA GLY A 293 -11.17 -0.04 -3.07
C GLY A 293 -10.45 1.14 -3.72
N TYR A 294 -10.65 1.38 -5.02
CA TYR A 294 -10.18 2.60 -5.69
C TYR A 294 -10.90 3.81 -5.11
N ALA A 295 -12.23 3.82 -5.16
CA ALA A 295 -13.06 4.88 -4.58
C ALA A 295 -12.71 5.18 -3.11
N GLN A 296 -12.57 4.12 -2.29
CA GLN A 296 -12.17 4.23 -0.88
C GLN A 296 -10.80 4.91 -0.72
N THR A 297 -9.81 4.56 -1.53
CA THR A 297 -8.45 5.09 -1.40
C THR A 297 -8.39 6.57 -1.73
N TYR A 298 -9.10 6.99 -2.79
CA TYR A 298 -9.29 8.39 -3.13
C TYR A 298 -9.97 9.19 -2.02
N VAL A 299 -11.10 8.69 -1.52
CA VAL A 299 -11.84 9.35 -0.42
C VAL A 299 -11.00 9.43 0.85
N PHE A 300 -10.33 8.35 1.23
CA PHE A 300 -9.44 8.31 2.38
C PHE A 300 -8.36 9.37 2.26
N TYR A 301 -7.69 9.47 1.11
CA TYR A 301 -6.60 10.41 0.93
C TYR A 301 -7.10 11.86 0.93
N TYR A 302 -8.21 12.12 0.24
CA TYR A 302 -8.89 13.42 0.19
C TYR A 302 -9.29 13.95 1.57
N LEU A 303 -10.03 13.15 2.34
CA LEU A 303 -10.53 13.59 3.64
C LEU A 303 -9.41 13.68 4.69
N ARG A 304 -8.45 12.76 4.67
CA ARG A 304 -7.28 12.81 5.58
C ARG A 304 -6.45 14.08 5.37
N ALA A 305 -6.38 14.56 4.14
CA ALA A 305 -5.69 15.80 3.81
C ALA A 305 -6.52 17.05 4.16
N GLY A 306 -7.78 16.91 4.60
CA GLY A 306 -8.64 18.03 4.96
C GLY A 306 -9.53 18.55 3.82
N GLY A 307 -9.75 17.74 2.78
CA GLY A 307 -10.78 18.01 1.78
C GLY A 307 -12.18 18.05 2.41
N THR A 308 -13.08 18.86 1.84
CA THR A 308 -14.50 18.96 2.22
C THR A 308 -15.43 18.75 1.04
#